data_AF-B8KI01-F1
#
_entry.id   AF-B8KI01-F1
#
_cell.length_a   1.000
_cell.length_b   1.000
_cell.length_c   1.000
_cell.angle_alpha   90.00
_cell.angle_beta   90.00
_cell.angle_gamma   90.00
#
_symmetry.space_group_name_H-M   'P 1'
#
loop_
_entity.id
_entity.type
_entity.pdbx_description
1 polymer ?
#
loop_
_entity_poly.entity_id
_entity_poly.type
_entity_poly.pdbx_seq_one_letter_code
_entity_poly.pdbx_strand_id
1 'polypeptide(L)'
;MKTLLASVAATALLLTSAAQAQDLNKLMDAVDTEKASESVDMEKAKAAVSTDGVDYKKAAEAVDMEKAAEAVDMEKAKAAIMDPKD
;
A
#
# COMPACT_ATOMS: atom_id res chain seq x y z
N MET A 1 13.18 -3.84 -11.65
CA MET A 1 11.79 -3.36 -11.82
C MET A 1 10.77 -4.08 -10.95
N LYS A 2 11.05 -5.30 -10.45
CA LYS A 2 10.22 -5.99 -9.42
C LYS A 2 10.20 -5.28 -8.05
N THR A 3 11.15 -4.38 -7.80
CA THR A 3 11.35 -3.70 -6.52
C THR A 3 10.68 -2.33 -6.39
N LEU A 4 10.18 -1.74 -7.50
CA LEU A 4 9.49 -0.44 -7.44
C LEU A 4 7.99 -0.56 -7.15
N LEU A 5 7.38 -1.67 -7.52
CA LEU A 5 5.93 -1.90 -7.40
C LEU A 5 5.49 -2.15 -5.94
N ALA A 6 6.41 -2.64 -5.10
CA ALA A 6 6.17 -2.81 -3.67
C ALA A 6 6.16 -1.49 -2.88
N SER A 7 6.62 -0.37 -3.47
CA SER A 7 6.76 0.90 -2.75
C SER A 7 5.50 1.77 -2.78
N VAL A 8 4.63 1.68 -3.79
CA VAL A 8 3.49 2.62 -3.88
C VAL A 8 2.35 2.24 -2.95
N ALA A 9 2.03 0.94 -2.84
CA ALA A 9 1.04 0.47 -1.85
C ALA A 9 1.56 0.59 -0.40
N ALA A 10 2.88 0.47 -0.19
CA ALA A 10 3.49 0.64 1.13
C ALA A 10 3.51 2.11 1.60
N THR A 11 3.53 3.10 0.69
CA THR A 11 3.71 4.51 1.11
C THR A 11 2.44 5.13 1.73
N ALA A 12 1.24 4.62 1.42
CA ALA A 12 0.02 5.10 2.05
C ALA A 12 -0.09 4.69 3.53
N LEU A 13 0.53 3.57 3.91
CA LEU A 13 0.54 3.07 5.30
C LEU A 13 1.70 3.65 6.14
N LEU A 14 2.71 4.26 5.51
CA LEU A 14 3.91 4.77 6.18
C LEU A 14 3.78 6.21 6.72
N LEU A 15 2.60 6.84 6.57
CA LEU A 15 2.34 8.18 7.11
C LEU A 15 1.91 8.17 8.59
N THR A 16 1.74 7.00 9.21
CA THR A 16 1.56 6.88 10.66
C THR A 16 2.92 6.71 11.32
N SER A 17 3.30 7.74 12.09
CA SER A 17 4.43 7.88 13.01
C SER A 17 5.26 6.61 13.32
N ALA A 18 6.59 6.80 13.38
CA ALA A 18 7.66 5.87 13.78
C ALA A 18 7.52 5.13 15.13
N ALA A 19 6.33 5.14 15.76
CA ALA A 19 5.95 4.32 16.90
C ALA A 19 5.43 2.92 16.50
N GLN A 20 5.10 2.68 15.23
CA GLN A 20 4.63 1.37 14.73
C GLN A 20 5.77 0.57 14.08
N ALA A 21 6.79 0.21 14.87
CA ALA A 21 7.67 -0.91 14.51
C ALA A 21 7.05 -2.27 14.91
N GLN A 22 5.80 -2.27 15.38
CA GLN A 22 5.08 -3.46 15.80
C GLN A 22 4.75 -4.33 14.57
N ASP A 23 5.44 -5.46 14.52
CA ASP A 23 5.29 -6.59 13.60
C ASP A 23 4.77 -6.27 12.20
N LEU A 24 5.59 -5.55 11.43
CA LEU A 24 5.31 -5.25 10.02
C LEU A 24 5.03 -6.53 9.21
N ASN A 25 5.57 -7.69 9.61
CA ASN A 25 5.27 -8.97 8.96
C ASN A 25 3.79 -9.34 9.16
N LYS A 26 3.27 -9.26 10.39
CA LYS A 26 1.84 -9.51 10.68
C LYS A 26 0.92 -8.48 9.99
N LEU A 27 1.36 -7.24 9.83
CA LEU A 27 0.61 -6.23 9.08
C LEU A 27 0.59 -6.51 7.57
N MET A 28 1.69 -7.02 7.02
CA MET A 28 1.74 -7.48 5.63
C MET A 28 0.86 -8.71 5.40
N ASP A 29 0.75 -9.62 6.37
CA ASP A 29 -0.18 -10.76 6.33
C ASP A 29 -1.66 -10.34 6.33
N ALA A 30 -1.97 -9.11 6.76
CA ALA A 30 -3.30 -8.53 6.70
C ALA A 30 -3.63 -7.95 5.31
N VAL A 31 -2.65 -7.85 4.41
CA VAL A 31 -2.84 -7.30 3.07
C VAL A 31 -2.87 -8.42 2.05
N ASP A 32 -3.98 -8.52 1.32
CA ASP A 32 -4.08 -9.36 0.13
C ASP A 32 -3.35 -8.65 -1.04
N THR A 33 -2.14 -9.10 -1.34
CA THR A 33 -1.31 -8.48 -2.39
C THR A 33 -1.90 -8.62 -3.79
N GLU A 34 -2.71 -9.65 -4.04
CA GLU A 34 -3.33 -9.86 -5.35
C GLU A 34 -4.42 -8.79 -5.55
N LYS A 35 -5.35 -8.67 -4.60
CA LYS A 35 -6.38 -7.62 -4.63
C LYS A 35 -5.80 -6.20 -4.57
N ALA A 36 -4.76 -5.99 -3.78
CA ALA A 36 -4.08 -4.71 -3.72
C ALA A 36 -3.48 -4.34 -5.08
N SER A 37 -2.97 -5.32 -5.86
CA SER A 37 -2.45 -5.06 -7.20
C SER A 37 -3.56 -4.71 -8.21
N GLU A 38 -4.76 -5.29 -8.06
CA GLU A 38 -5.93 -4.98 -8.89
C GLU A 38 -6.48 -3.57 -8.65
N SER A 39 -6.18 -2.96 -7.50
CA SER A 39 -6.54 -1.58 -7.20
C SER A 39 -5.71 -0.56 -7.98
N VAL A 40 -4.64 -0.98 -8.66
CA VAL A 40 -3.73 -0.07 -9.38
C VAL A 40 -3.94 -0.19 -10.89
N ASP A 41 -4.37 0.90 -11.51
CA ASP A 41 -4.37 1.06 -12.96
C ASP A 41 -2.93 1.31 -13.45
N MET A 42 -2.31 0.25 -13.96
CA MET A 42 -0.92 0.28 -14.43
C MET A 42 -0.70 1.24 -15.59
N GLU A 43 -1.72 1.51 -16.42
CA GLU A 43 -1.58 2.43 -17.55
C GLU A 43 -1.57 3.88 -17.06
N LYS A 44 -2.46 4.22 -16.13
CA LYS A 44 -2.44 5.53 -15.45
C LYS A 44 -1.17 5.74 -14.62
N ALA A 45 -0.72 4.70 -13.92
CA ALA A 45 0.51 4.76 -13.12
C ALA A 45 1.74 5.03 -13.99
N LYS A 46 1.83 4.41 -15.18
CA LYS A 46 2.89 4.72 -16.16
C LYS A 46 2.77 6.13 -16.70
N ALA A 47 1.56 6.61 -16.98
CA ALA A 47 1.33 7.96 -17.47
C ALA A 47 1.69 9.07 -16.45
N ALA A 48 1.78 8.71 -15.16
CA ALA A 48 2.25 9.59 -14.10
C ALA A 48 3.79 9.75 -14.07
N VAL A 49 4.54 8.89 -14.76
CA VAL A 49 6.00 8.95 -14.85
C VAL A 49 6.41 9.64 -16.14
N SER A 50 7.22 10.70 -16.04
CA SER A 50 7.79 11.41 -17.18
C SER A 50 9.30 11.61 -17.02
N THR A 51 9.94 12.17 -18.04
CA THR A 51 11.36 12.56 -17.99
C THR A 51 11.66 13.62 -16.93
N ASP A 52 10.64 14.40 -16.55
CA ASP A 52 10.76 15.52 -15.62
C ASP A 52 10.45 15.11 -14.17
N GLY A 53 9.97 13.88 -13.95
CA GLY A 53 9.70 13.33 -12.63
C GLY A 53 8.40 12.52 -12.55
N VAL A 54 7.84 12.45 -11.34
CA VAL A 54 6.58 11.74 -11.05
C VAL A 54 5.49 12.76 -10.72
N ASP A 55 4.40 12.73 -11.48
CA ASP A 55 3.18 13.47 -11.16
C ASP A 55 2.38 12.69 -10.11
N TYR A 56 2.61 13.03 -8.84
CA TYR A 56 1.99 12.37 -7.71
C TYR A 56 0.45 12.47 -7.71
N LYS A 57 -0.14 13.50 -8.35
CA LYS A 57 -1.60 13.58 -8.46
C LYS A 57 -2.12 12.52 -9.42
N LYS A 58 -1.51 12.41 -10.60
CA LYS A 58 -1.86 11.35 -11.57
C LYS A 58 -1.56 9.96 -11.03
N ALA A 59 -0.48 9.80 -10.26
CA ALA A 59 -0.16 8.54 -9.61
C ALA A 59 -1.23 8.15 -8.58
N ALA A 60 -1.78 9.11 -7.83
CA ALA A 60 -2.90 8.86 -6.91
C ALA A 60 -4.19 8.53 -7.66
N GLU A 61 -4.46 9.15 -8.80
CA GLU A 61 -5.61 8.82 -9.68
C GLU A 61 -5.51 7.41 -10.30
N ALA A 62 -4.32 6.81 -10.29
CA ALA A 62 -4.12 5.43 -10.71
C ALA A 62 -4.53 4.41 -9.64
N VAL A 63 -4.83 4.85 -8.41
CA VAL A 63 -5.21 3.98 -7.30
C VAL A 63 -6.72 4.08 -7.04
N ASP A 64 -7.40 2.95 -7.14
CA ASP A 64 -8.78 2.79 -6.69
C ASP A 64 -8.79 2.56 -5.18
N MET A 65 -9.15 3.59 -4.42
CA MET A 65 -9.14 3.55 -2.96
C MET A 65 -10.17 2.59 -2.37
N GLU A 66 -11.29 2.35 -3.05
CA GLU A 66 -12.32 1.42 -2.57
C GLU A 66 -11.79 -0.02 -2.66
N LYS A 67 -11.24 -0.39 -3.82
CA LYS A 67 -10.61 -1.71 -4.00
C LYS A 67 -9.37 -1.91 -3.12
N ALA A 68 -8.56 -0.86 -2.94
CA ALA A 68 -7.41 -0.92 -2.05
C ALA A 68 -7.83 -1.18 -0.60
N ALA A 69 -8.96 -0.63 -0.15
CA ALA A 69 -9.50 -0.90 1.18
C ALA A 69 -10.01 -2.34 1.34
N GLU A 70 -10.62 -2.91 0.29
CA GLU A 70 -11.06 -4.32 0.28
C GLU A 70 -9.90 -5.32 0.35
N ALA A 71 -8.70 -4.91 -0.05
CA ALA A 71 -7.49 -5.71 0.06
C ALA A 71 -6.93 -5.79 1.49
N VAL A 72 -7.48 -5.02 2.45
CA VAL A 72 -7.00 -4.98 3.83
C VAL A 72 -7.96 -5.71 4.77
N ASP A 73 -7.45 -6.75 5.43
CA ASP A 73 -8.12 -7.39 6.55
C ASP A 73 -7.98 -6.51 7.81
N MET A 74 -9.02 -5.72 8.07
CA MET A 74 -9.04 -4.79 9.21
C MET A 74 -9.00 -5.49 10.57
N GLU A 75 -9.41 -6.75 10.69
CA GLU A 75 -9.33 -7.50 11.95
C GLU A 75 -7.89 -7.94 12.21
N LYS A 76 -7.21 -8.49 11.20
CA LYS A 76 -5.79 -8.84 11.30
C LYS A 76 -4.90 -7.61 11.48
N ALA A 77 -5.18 -6.52 10.76
CA ALA A 77 -4.44 -5.27 10.91
C ALA A 77 -4.57 -4.70 12.33
N LYS A 78 -5.78 -4.72 12.90
CA LYS A 78 -5.99 -4.33 14.31
C LYS A 78 -5.27 -5.25 15.28
N ALA A 79 -5.31 -6.57 15.07
CA ALA A 79 -4.59 -7.53 15.91
C ALA A 79 -3.08 -7.27 15.88
N ALA A 80 -2.50 -7.00 14.71
CA ALA A 80 -1.08 -6.68 14.55
C ALA A 80 -0.66 -5.39 15.29
N ILE A 81 -1.57 -4.41 15.39
CA ILE A 81 -1.31 -3.14 16.09
C ILE A 81 -1.55 -3.28 17.60
N MET A 82 -2.58 -4.02 18.01
CA MET A 82 -3.08 -4.05 19.39
C MET A 82 -2.52 -5.21 20.22
N ASP A 83 -1.98 -6.27 19.61
CA ASP A 83 -1.39 -7.40 20.35
C ASP A 83 0.13 -7.48 20.12
N PRO A 84 0.94 -6.87 20.99
CA PRO A 84 2.40 -6.83 20.87
C PRO A 84 3.10 -8.16 21.20
N LYS A 85 2.38 -9.30 21.27
CA LYS A 85 2.95 -10.53 21.82
C LYS A 85 3.45 -11.46 20.73
N ASP A 86 4.77 -11.62 20.71
CA ASP A 86 5.41 -12.91 20.44
C ASP A 86 5.25 -13.85 21.65
#